data_AF-A0A067PK51-F1
#
_entry.id   AF-A0A067PK51-F1
#
_cell.length_a   1.000
_cell.length_b   1.000
_cell.length_c   1.000
_cell.angle_alpha   90.00
_cell.angle_beta   90.00
_cell.angle_gamma   90.00
#
_symmetry.space_group_name_H-M   'P 1'
#
loop_
_entity.id
_entity.type
_entity.pdbx_description
1 polymer ?
#
loop_
_entity_poly.entity_id
_entity_poly.type
_entity_poly.pdbx_seq_one_letter_code
_entity_poly.pdbx_strand_id
1 'polypeptide(L)'
;MFKSKGKKKGGADAVLDNSGFAVAFIANLADGAIAVPGLKAAAQIAKQLIEVAQKVRSNKEDCMTVATRTCDLVVTLVKCLEGKREEEIEEGLKGNIDEFGRQLEKIRTEMHKMASRKTFSRIVNRTEDAQDIIQWKECLDQAHKTFQIQLGIGGRLFAADAHQQAMSTQKQVLSTQQQVIQKLDAIQQGVVLSPNLK
;
A
#
# COMPACT_ATOMS: atom_id res chain seq x y z
N MET A 1 16.78 -39.52 25.09
CA MET A 1 16.63 -38.13 25.59
C MET A 1 17.21 -37.18 24.54
N PHE A 2 16.40 -36.71 23.59
CA PHE A 2 16.87 -35.89 22.47
C PHE A 2 16.88 -34.41 22.87
N LYS A 3 18.07 -33.82 23.02
CA LYS A 3 18.23 -32.36 23.11
C LYS A 3 18.29 -31.80 21.70
N SER A 4 17.14 -31.36 21.17
CA SER A 4 17.08 -30.54 19.96
C SER A 4 17.60 -29.13 20.30
N LYS A 5 18.80 -28.80 19.82
CA LYS A 5 19.33 -27.43 19.89
C LYS A 5 18.65 -26.61 18.79
N GLY A 6 17.65 -25.80 19.19
CA GLY A 6 17.06 -24.77 18.35
C GLY A 6 18.15 -23.82 17.84
N LYS A 7 18.36 -23.84 16.52
CA LYS A 7 19.31 -23.00 15.80
C LYS A 7 18.78 -21.56 15.85
N LYS A 8 19.45 -20.67 16.60
CA LYS A 8 19.13 -19.23 16.64
C LYS A 8 19.29 -18.62 15.25
N LYS A 9 18.18 -18.39 14.56
CA LYS A 9 18.07 -17.49 13.40
C LYS A 9 17.84 -16.07 13.93
N GLY A 10 18.91 -15.32 14.20
CA GLY A 10 18.78 -13.98 14.77
C GLY A 10 19.90 -13.09 14.28
N GLY A 11 19.70 -12.42 13.14
CA GLY A 11 20.58 -11.36 12.64
C GLY A 11 20.83 -11.40 11.14
N ALA A 12 21.28 -12.53 10.59
CA ALA A 12 21.66 -12.63 9.19
C ALA A 12 20.46 -12.55 8.22
N ASP A 13 19.38 -13.27 8.53
CA ASP A 13 18.14 -13.25 7.71
C ASP A 13 17.51 -11.84 7.67
N ALA A 14 17.49 -11.13 8.80
CA ALA A 14 16.93 -9.78 8.87
C ALA A 14 17.79 -8.73 8.14
N VAL A 15 19.10 -8.93 8.00
CA VAL A 15 19.96 -8.06 7.18
C VAL A 15 19.73 -8.32 5.68
N LEU A 16 19.47 -9.58 5.31
CA LEU A 16 19.15 -9.96 3.95
C LEU A 16 17.77 -9.43 3.51
N ASP A 17 16.75 -9.46 4.35
CA ASP A 17 15.42 -8.90 4.01
C ASP A 17 15.44 -7.39 3.78
N ASN A 18 16.31 -6.66 4.49
CA ASN A 18 16.44 -5.20 4.33
C ASN A 18 17.06 -4.80 2.99
N SER A 19 17.87 -5.68 2.39
CA SER A 19 18.40 -5.43 1.06
C SER A 19 17.29 -5.39 0.01
N GLY A 20 16.26 -6.25 0.14
CA GLY A 20 15.08 -6.24 -0.71
C GLY A 20 14.27 -4.95 -0.58
N PHE A 21 14.06 -4.48 0.66
CA PHE A 21 13.43 -3.18 0.92
C PHE A 21 14.20 -2.02 0.28
N ALA A 22 15.52 -1.96 0.52
CA ALA A 22 16.36 -0.88 0.01
C ALA A 22 16.38 -0.85 -1.53
N VAL A 23 16.50 -2.01 -2.17
CA VAL A 23 16.48 -2.13 -3.64
C VAL A 23 15.13 -1.71 -4.21
N ALA A 24 14.02 -2.22 -3.65
CA ALA A 24 12.68 -1.86 -4.10
C ALA A 24 12.42 -0.36 -3.95
N PHE A 25 12.82 0.22 -2.81
CA PHE A 25 12.65 1.65 -2.56
C PHE A 25 13.51 2.52 -3.50
N ILE A 26 14.77 2.16 -3.74
CA ILE A 26 15.66 2.88 -4.64
C ILE A 26 15.12 2.84 -6.08
N ALA A 27 14.68 1.68 -6.55
CA ALA A 27 14.09 1.55 -7.89
C ALA A 27 12.88 2.47 -8.06
N ASN A 28 11.94 2.41 -7.11
CA ASN A 28 10.72 3.22 -7.16
C ASN A 28 10.97 4.73 -7.02
N LEU A 29 12.03 5.14 -6.32
CA LEU A 29 12.49 6.53 -6.27
C LEU A 29 13.11 6.98 -7.60
N ALA A 30 13.94 6.13 -8.22
CA ALA A 30 14.64 6.43 -9.46
C ALA A 30 13.68 6.60 -10.64
N ASP A 31 12.62 5.80 -10.67
CA ASP A 31 11.62 5.82 -11.74
C ASP A 31 10.56 6.92 -11.56
N GLY A 32 10.65 7.72 -10.48
CA GLY A 32 9.66 8.76 -10.16
C GLY A 32 8.29 8.21 -9.78
N ALA A 33 8.18 6.90 -9.54
CA ALA A 33 6.92 6.21 -9.21
C ALA A 33 6.36 6.58 -7.83
N ILE A 34 7.19 7.10 -6.91
CA ILE A 34 6.75 7.59 -5.60
C ILE A 34 6.35 9.08 -5.70
N ALA A 35 5.22 9.34 -6.36
CA ALA A 35 4.56 10.65 -6.34
C ALA A 35 3.54 10.78 -5.20
N VAL A 36 3.36 9.74 -4.39
CA VAL A 36 2.33 9.70 -3.35
C VAL A 36 2.79 10.49 -2.10
N PRO A 37 2.03 11.51 -1.66
CA PRO A 37 2.31 12.24 -0.44
C PRO A 37 2.46 11.30 0.77
N GLY A 38 3.43 11.57 1.64
CA GLY A 38 3.66 10.80 2.87
C GLY A 38 4.40 9.46 2.67
N LEU A 39 4.24 8.78 1.53
CA LEU A 39 4.82 7.44 1.31
C LEU A 39 6.36 7.45 1.33
N LYS A 40 6.97 8.47 0.71
CA LYS A 40 8.43 8.67 0.75
C LYS A 40 8.94 8.87 2.19
N ALA A 41 8.23 9.65 2.99
CA ALA A 41 8.59 9.89 4.38
C ALA A 41 8.45 8.62 5.22
N ALA A 42 7.35 7.87 5.05
CA ALA A 42 7.13 6.59 5.71
C ALA A 42 8.26 5.58 5.39
N ALA A 43 8.70 5.53 4.14
CA ALA A 43 9.80 4.67 3.73
C ALA A 43 11.16 5.07 4.35
N GLN A 44 11.43 6.37 4.47
CA GLN A 44 12.61 6.85 5.17
C GLN A 44 12.59 6.49 6.66
N ILE A 45 11.43 6.61 7.31
CA ILE A 45 11.24 6.21 8.71
C ILE A 45 11.42 4.69 8.87
N ALA A 46 10.87 3.88 7.97
CA ALA A 46 11.03 2.43 7.96
C ALA A 46 12.52 2.02 7.93
N LYS A 47 13.31 2.65 7.06
CA LYS A 47 14.76 2.45 7.02
C LYS A 47 15.42 2.79 8.37
N GLN A 48 15.07 3.92 8.97
CA GLN A 48 15.64 4.33 10.25
C GLN A 48 15.24 3.41 11.40
N LEU A 49 14.03 2.86 11.39
CA LEU A 49 13.57 1.89 12.39
C LEU A 49 14.49 0.65 12.42
N ILE A 50 14.97 0.21 11.27
CA ILE A 50 15.93 -0.90 11.18
C ILE A 50 17.23 -0.54 11.89
N GLU A 51 17.78 0.63 11.57
CA GLU A 51 19.04 1.11 12.13
C GLU A 51 18.95 1.27 13.66
N VAL A 52 17.80 1.74 14.15
CA VAL A 52 17.53 1.88 15.58
C VAL A 52 17.34 0.51 16.23
N ALA A 53 16.55 -0.39 15.63
CA ALA A 53 16.30 -1.74 16.13
C ALA A 53 17.60 -2.55 16.27
N GLN A 54 18.57 -2.36 15.36
CA GLN A 54 19.88 -2.99 15.46
C GLN A 54 20.69 -2.56 16.69
N LYS A 55 20.50 -1.30 17.14
CA LYS A 55 21.19 -0.67 18.29
C LYS A 55 20.52 -0.98 19.63
N VAL A 56 19.25 -1.38 19.61
CA VAL A 56 18.51 -1.80 20.81
C VAL A 56 19.17 -3.05 21.42
N ARG A 57 19.41 -3.02 22.74
CA ARG A 57 20.05 -4.14 23.46
C ARG A 57 19.04 -5.10 24.12
N SER A 58 17.91 -4.58 24.59
CA SER A 58 16.80 -5.35 25.20
C SER A 58 15.63 -5.43 24.25
N ASN A 59 14.93 -6.57 24.16
CA ASN A 59 13.81 -6.77 23.22
C ASN A 59 14.21 -6.59 21.74
N LYS A 60 15.50 -6.81 21.41
CA LYS A 60 16.05 -6.59 20.06
C LYS A 60 15.28 -7.36 18.98
N GLU A 61 14.97 -8.64 19.21
CA GLU A 61 14.26 -9.46 18.22
C GLU A 61 12.84 -8.93 17.95
N ASP A 62 12.15 -8.46 18.98
CA ASP A 62 10.84 -7.85 18.84
C ASP A 62 10.90 -6.50 18.11
N CYS A 63 11.88 -5.64 18.43
CA CYS A 63 12.11 -4.39 17.71
C CYS A 63 12.48 -4.64 16.24
N MET A 64 13.29 -5.67 15.96
CA MET A 64 13.59 -6.07 14.59
C MET A 64 12.34 -6.55 13.86
N THR A 65 11.45 -7.28 14.53
CA THR A 65 10.18 -7.73 13.94
C THR A 65 9.29 -6.53 13.57
N VAL A 66 9.19 -5.52 14.43
CA VAL A 66 8.46 -4.28 14.15
C VAL A 66 9.05 -3.55 12.94
N ALA A 67 10.38 -3.44 12.89
CA ALA A 67 11.08 -2.76 11.80
C ALA A 67 10.90 -3.49 10.45
N THR A 68 11.05 -4.82 10.43
CA THR A 68 10.83 -5.64 9.23
C THR A 68 9.39 -5.56 8.76
N ARG A 69 8.39 -5.72 9.65
CA ARG A 69 6.97 -5.57 9.29
C ARG A 69 6.68 -4.21 8.68
N THR A 70 7.27 -3.15 9.23
CA THR A 70 7.12 -1.79 8.69
C THR A 70 7.66 -1.70 7.27
N CYS A 71 8.84 -2.25 7.01
CA CYS A 71 9.43 -2.31 5.68
C CYS A 71 8.55 -3.08 4.68
N ASP A 72 8.04 -4.24 5.08
CA ASP A 72 7.14 -5.05 4.24
C ASP A 72 5.88 -4.27 3.87
N LEU A 73 5.23 -3.63 4.85
CA LEU A 73 4.05 -2.79 4.60
C LEU A 73 4.35 -1.67 3.60
N VAL A 74 5.45 -0.95 3.78
CA VAL A 74 5.83 0.14 2.88
C VAL A 74 6.13 -0.39 1.48
N VAL A 75 6.82 -1.51 1.33
CA VAL A 75 7.08 -2.13 0.01
C VAL A 75 5.78 -2.54 -0.66
N THR A 76 4.84 -3.12 0.08
CA THR A 76 3.51 -3.46 -0.44
C THR A 76 2.78 -2.20 -0.92
N LEU A 77 2.77 -1.14 -0.12
CA LEU A 77 2.15 0.14 -0.50
C LEU A 77 2.78 0.72 -1.77
N VAL A 78 4.11 0.75 -1.85
CA VAL A 78 4.84 1.23 -3.03
C VAL A 78 4.44 0.41 -4.27
N LYS A 79 4.45 -0.92 -4.20
CA LYS A 79 4.03 -1.78 -5.33
C LYS A 79 2.57 -1.59 -5.72
N CYS A 80 1.66 -1.41 -4.77
CA CYS A 80 0.23 -1.22 -5.04
C CYS A 80 -0.10 0.15 -5.66
N LEU A 81 0.80 1.13 -5.46
CA LEU A 81 0.63 2.50 -5.94
C LEU A 81 1.59 2.83 -7.09
N GLU A 82 2.43 1.88 -7.50
CA GLU A 82 3.34 2.00 -8.62
C GLU A 82 2.58 2.38 -9.90
N GLY A 83 3.07 3.41 -10.59
CA GLY A 83 2.46 3.93 -11.82
C GLY A 83 1.17 4.73 -11.63
N LYS A 84 0.66 4.88 -10.40
CA LYS A 84 -0.49 5.75 -10.12
C LYS A 84 -0.05 7.18 -9.93
N ARG A 85 -0.81 8.11 -10.52
CA ARG A 85 -0.66 9.54 -10.26
C ARG A 85 -1.35 9.92 -8.96
N GLU A 86 -0.93 11.01 -8.35
CA GLU A 86 -1.48 11.47 -7.07
C GLU A 86 -3.00 11.71 -7.16
N GLU A 87 -3.51 12.18 -8.30
CA GLU A 87 -4.94 12.46 -8.51
C GLU A 87 -5.78 11.17 -8.61
N GLU A 88 -5.15 10.03 -8.89
CA GLU A 88 -5.80 8.72 -9.04
C GLU A 88 -5.90 7.97 -7.70
N ILE A 89 -5.31 8.52 -6.64
CA ILE A 89 -5.30 7.92 -5.31
C ILE A 89 -6.44 8.54 -4.50
N GLU A 90 -7.30 7.68 -3.96
CA GLU A 90 -8.41 8.07 -3.10
C GLU A 90 -7.90 8.89 -1.90
N GLU A 91 -8.57 10.02 -1.61
CA GLU A 91 -8.17 10.93 -0.53
C GLU A 91 -8.13 10.22 0.84
N GLY A 92 -9.07 9.29 1.08
CA GLY A 92 -9.08 8.45 2.28
C GLY A 92 -7.83 7.56 2.41
N LEU A 93 -7.28 7.09 1.29
CA LEU A 93 -6.04 6.31 1.28
C LEU A 93 -4.83 7.21 1.54
N LYS A 94 -4.79 8.42 0.96
CA LYS A 94 -3.73 9.41 1.26
C LYS A 94 -3.69 9.77 2.74
N GLY A 95 -4.86 10.06 3.33
CA GLY A 95 -4.98 10.36 4.76
C GLY A 95 -4.48 9.21 5.64
N ASN A 96 -4.75 7.96 5.25
CA ASN A 96 -4.27 6.79 5.98
C ASN A 96 -2.76 6.57 5.83
N ILE A 97 -2.17 6.86 4.67
CA ILE A 97 -0.71 6.81 4.47
C ILE A 97 -0.02 7.86 5.35
N ASP A 98 -0.59 9.05 5.44
CA ASP A 98 -0.07 10.14 6.27
C ASP A 98 -0.19 9.82 7.77
N GLU A 99 -1.33 9.29 8.22
CA GLU A 99 -1.50 8.81 9.60
C GLU A 99 -0.55 7.67 9.94
N PHE A 100 -0.36 6.72 9.02
CA PHE A 100 0.63 5.67 9.17
C PHE A 100 2.04 6.24 9.33
N GLY A 101 2.42 7.24 8.52
CA GLY A 101 3.69 7.95 8.66
C GLY A 101 3.88 8.56 10.06
N ARG A 102 2.86 9.20 10.63
CA ARG A 102 2.89 9.71 12.01
C ARG A 102 3.06 8.61 13.06
N GLN A 103 2.37 7.49 12.89
CA GLN A 103 2.49 6.34 13.79
C GLN A 103 3.91 5.77 13.76
N LEU A 104 4.50 5.62 12.56
CA LEU A 104 5.88 5.17 12.41
C LEU A 104 6.88 6.13 13.07
N GLU A 105 6.65 7.43 12.98
CA GLU A 105 7.50 8.44 13.62
C GLU A 105 7.46 8.34 15.16
N LYS A 106 6.27 8.10 15.72
CA LYS A 106 6.10 7.83 17.15
C LYS A 106 6.87 6.57 17.58
N ILE A 107 6.70 5.47 16.83
CA ILE A 107 7.42 4.21 17.09
C ILE A 107 8.93 4.44 17.02
N ARG A 108 9.43 5.17 16.01
CA ARG A 108 10.85 5.49 15.85
C ARG A 108 11.38 6.24 17.07
N THR A 109 10.66 7.24 17.53
CA THR A 109 11.04 8.07 18.68
C THR A 109 11.15 7.23 19.95
N GLU A 110 10.15 6.39 20.24
CA GLU A 110 10.18 5.53 21.43
C GLU A 110 11.25 4.44 21.34
N MET A 111 11.44 3.83 20.17
CA MET A 111 12.50 2.85 19.94
C MET A 111 13.89 3.48 20.10
N HIS A 112 14.07 4.74 19.70
CA HIS A 112 15.32 5.47 19.89
C HIS A 112 15.58 5.75 21.37
N LYS A 113 14.55 6.12 22.15
CA LYS A 113 14.67 6.23 23.61
C LYS A 113 15.13 4.90 24.20
N MET A 114 14.50 3.79 23.82
CA MET A 114 14.87 2.44 24.27
C MET A 114 16.32 2.09 23.95
N ALA A 115 16.79 2.39 22.73
CA ALA A 115 18.18 2.18 22.32
C ALA A 115 19.18 2.99 23.18
N SER A 116 18.83 4.24 23.52
CA SER A 116 19.71 5.16 24.27
C SER A 116 19.77 4.94 25.79
N ARG A 117 18.84 4.17 26.39
CA ARG A 117 18.77 3.98 27.85
C ARG A 117 20.02 3.28 28.42
N LYS A 118 20.41 3.65 29.65
CA LYS A 118 21.48 2.99 30.43
C LYS A 118 21.01 1.64 30.98
N THR A 119 21.94 0.72 31.27
CA THR A 119 21.65 -0.68 31.65
C THR A 119 20.66 -0.86 32.80
N PHE A 120 20.75 -0.05 33.87
CA PHE A 120 19.84 -0.16 35.02
C PHE A 120 18.41 0.31 34.70
N SER A 121 18.26 1.43 33.97
CA SER A 121 16.96 1.91 33.49
C SER A 121 16.30 0.92 32.52
N ARG A 122 17.08 0.16 31.75
CA ARG A 122 16.55 -0.90 30.87
C ARG A 122 15.93 -2.08 31.63
N ILE A 123 16.47 -2.45 32.78
CA ILE A 123 15.92 -3.57 33.56
C ILE A 123 14.55 -3.18 34.16
N VAL A 124 14.46 -1.97 34.72
CA VAL A 124 13.23 -1.44 35.33
C VAL A 124 12.12 -1.29 34.29
N ASN A 125 12.45 -0.80 33.09
CA ASN A 125 11.45 -0.50 32.07
C ASN A 125 11.15 -1.67 31.13
N ARG A 126 11.68 -2.88 31.42
CA ARG A 126 11.57 -4.02 30.49
C ARG A 126 10.12 -4.41 30.19
N THR A 127 9.25 -4.34 31.21
CA THR A 127 7.82 -4.69 31.08
C THR A 127 7.06 -3.63 30.29
N GLU A 128 7.34 -2.35 30.56
CA GLU A 128 6.76 -1.22 29.82
C GLU A 128 7.18 -1.28 28.34
N ASP A 129 8.49 -1.48 28.09
CA ASP A 129 9.02 -1.64 26.73
C ASP A 129 8.36 -2.82 25.99
N ALA A 130 8.06 -3.92 26.68
CA ALA A 130 7.36 -5.05 26.08
C ALA A 130 5.90 -4.71 25.73
N GLN A 131 5.21 -3.94 26.57
CA GLN A 131 3.85 -3.47 26.27
C GLN A 131 3.83 -2.47 25.11
N ASP A 132 4.77 -1.53 25.07
CA ASP A 132 4.92 -0.60 23.96
C ASP A 132 5.11 -1.35 22.64
N ILE A 133 5.99 -2.36 22.61
CA ILE A 133 6.22 -3.16 21.41
C ILE A 133 4.97 -3.94 20.98
N ILE A 134 4.17 -4.46 21.94
CA ILE A 134 2.89 -5.11 21.62
C ILE A 134 1.95 -4.09 20.95
N GLN A 135 1.81 -2.89 21.51
CA GLN A 135 0.98 -1.83 20.94
C GLN A 135 1.46 -1.42 19.55
N TRP A 136 2.79 -1.36 19.32
CA TRP A 136 3.34 -1.06 17.99
C TRP A 136 2.96 -2.14 16.98
N LYS A 137 3.06 -3.42 17.35
CA LYS A 137 2.66 -4.54 16.47
C LYS A 137 1.17 -4.47 16.14
N GLU A 138 0.31 -4.19 17.13
CA GLU A 138 -1.13 -4.01 16.92
C GLU A 138 -1.45 -2.84 15.99
N CYS A 139 -0.75 -1.72 16.16
CA CYS A 139 -0.88 -0.54 15.31
C CYS A 139 -0.50 -0.85 13.85
N LEU A 140 0.61 -1.56 13.63
CA LEU A 140 1.02 -2.00 12.29
C LEU A 140 0.01 -2.96 11.67
N ASP A 141 -0.51 -3.91 12.45
CA ASP A 141 -1.51 -4.88 11.97
C ASP A 141 -2.83 -4.18 11.62
N GLN A 142 -3.22 -3.16 12.37
CA GLN A 142 -4.39 -2.34 12.07
C GLN A 142 -4.19 -1.52 10.79
N ALA A 143 -3.04 -0.86 10.64
CA ALA A 143 -2.71 -0.12 9.41
C ALA A 143 -2.73 -1.06 8.19
N HIS A 144 -2.15 -2.25 8.31
CA HIS A 144 -2.15 -3.26 7.25
C HIS A 144 -3.57 -3.63 6.81
N LYS A 145 -4.47 -3.91 7.76
CA LYS A 145 -5.88 -4.22 7.48
C LYS A 145 -6.58 -3.07 6.78
N THR A 146 -6.39 -1.84 7.26
CA THR A 146 -6.97 -0.64 6.65
C THR A 146 -6.53 -0.50 5.19
N PHE A 147 -5.24 -0.67 4.90
CA PHE A 147 -4.73 -0.61 3.53
C PHE A 147 -5.27 -1.73 2.65
N GLN A 148 -5.34 -2.98 3.14
CA GLN A 148 -5.93 -4.08 2.37
C GLN A 148 -7.39 -3.81 2.01
N ILE A 149 -8.17 -3.29 2.96
CA ILE A 149 -9.58 -2.97 2.76
C ILE A 149 -9.72 -1.87 1.71
N GLN A 150 -9.01 -0.76 1.84
CA GLN A 150 -9.12 0.37 0.91
C GLN A 150 -8.57 0.05 -0.48
N LEU A 151 -7.41 -0.58 -0.58
CA LEU A 151 -6.84 -0.98 -1.88
C LEU A 151 -7.71 -2.05 -2.56
N GLY A 152 -8.24 -3.00 -1.79
CA GLY A 152 -9.13 -4.04 -2.29
C GLY A 152 -10.51 -3.52 -2.71
N ILE A 153 -11.11 -2.60 -1.93
CA ILE A 153 -12.38 -1.94 -2.26
C ILE A 153 -12.21 -1.01 -3.45
N GLY A 154 -11.19 -0.16 -3.43
CA GLY A 154 -10.89 0.77 -4.52
C GLY A 154 -10.73 0.02 -5.85
N GLY A 155 -9.95 -1.07 -5.87
CA GLY A 155 -9.81 -1.90 -7.07
C GLY A 155 -11.13 -2.47 -7.62
N ARG A 156 -12.06 -2.86 -6.75
CA ARG A 156 -13.38 -3.37 -7.16
C ARG A 156 -14.32 -2.25 -7.62
N LEU A 157 -14.29 -1.08 -6.99
CA LEU A 157 -15.13 0.06 -7.34
C LEU A 157 -14.75 0.62 -8.72
N PHE A 158 -13.45 0.81 -8.97
CA PHE A 158 -12.97 1.23 -10.29
C PHE A 158 -13.32 0.24 -11.41
N ALA A 159 -13.24 -1.07 -11.12
CA ALA A 159 -13.65 -2.10 -12.08
C ALA A 159 -15.16 -2.06 -12.37
N ALA A 160 -15.98 -1.79 -11.35
CA ALA A 160 -17.43 -1.63 -11.51
C ALA A 160 -17.78 -0.39 -12.33
N ASP A 161 -17.12 0.74 -12.07
CA ASP A 161 -17.34 1.99 -12.82
C ASP A 161 -16.89 1.87 -14.28
N ALA A 162 -15.73 1.25 -14.53
CA ALA A 162 -15.26 0.96 -15.88
C ALA A 162 -16.22 0.02 -16.64
N HIS A 163 -16.75 -0.99 -15.96
CA HIS A 163 -17.74 -1.91 -16.53
C HIS A 163 -19.06 -1.19 -16.84
N GLN A 164 -19.55 -0.35 -15.92
CA GLN A 164 -20.74 0.48 -16.09
C GLN A 164 -20.60 1.43 -17.29
N GLN A 165 -19.44 2.08 -17.42
CA GLN A 165 -19.15 2.99 -18.53
C GLN A 165 -19.07 2.25 -19.87
N ALA A 166 -18.42 1.10 -19.92
CA ALA A 166 -18.37 0.24 -21.11
C ALA A 166 -19.79 -0.18 -21.56
N MET A 167 -20.63 -0.58 -20.59
CA MET A 167 -22.04 -0.94 -20.83
C MET A 167 -22.87 0.24 -21.36
N SER A 168 -22.67 1.45 -20.82
CA SER A 168 -23.37 2.65 -21.29
C SER A 168 -22.98 3.02 -22.73
N THR A 169 -21.69 2.90 -23.04
CA THR A 169 -21.13 3.16 -24.38
C THR A 169 -21.68 2.15 -25.39
N GLN A 170 -21.74 0.87 -25.03
CA GLN A 170 -22.31 -0.17 -25.88
C GLN A 170 -23.80 0.05 -26.18
N LYS A 171 -24.58 0.44 -25.17
CA LYS A 171 -26.00 0.80 -25.38
C LYS A 171 -26.18 1.97 -26.33
N GLN A 172 -25.34 3.00 -26.23
CA GLN A 172 -25.35 4.11 -27.18
C GLN A 172 -25.05 3.64 -28.60
N VAL A 173 -23.99 2.85 -28.80
CA VAL A 173 -23.64 2.33 -30.14
C VAL A 173 -24.79 1.52 -30.75
N LEU A 174 -25.43 0.65 -29.99
CA LEU A 174 -26.61 -0.12 -30.44
C LEU A 174 -27.78 0.79 -30.82
N SER A 175 -28.07 1.81 -30.00
CA SER A 175 -29.15 2.76 -30.29
C SER A 175 -28.87 3.55 -31.59
N THR A 176 -27.63 3.95 -31.80
CA THR A 176 -27.20 4.68 -33.01
C THR A 176 -27.30 3.80 -34.24
N GLN A 177 -26.88 2.53 -34.17
CA GLN A 177 -27.03 1.60 -35.28
C GLN A 177 -28.50 1.43 -35.68
N GLN A 178 -29.40 1.27 -34.70
CA GLN A 178 -30.82 1.13 -34.97
C GLN A 178 -31.41 2.36 -35.67
N GLN A 179 -30.99 3.57 -35.26
CA GLN A 179 -31.41 4.81 -35.92
C GLN A 179 -30.90 4.91 -37.36
N VAL A 180 -29.67 4.47 -37.64
CA VAL A 180 -29.12 4.45 -39.01
C VAL A 180 -29.90 3.46 -39.88
N ILE A 181 -30.21 2.27 -39.37
CA ILE A 181 -31.02 1.27 -40.09
C ILE A 181 -32.41 1.84 -40.42
N GLN A 182 -33.10 2.43 -39.45
CA GLN A 182 -34.41 3.05 -39.67
C GLN A 182 -34.38 4.17 -40.72
N LYS A 183 -33.32 4.99 -40.73
CA LYS A 183 -33.15 6.04 -41.73
C LYS A 183 -32.87 5.46 -43.12
N LEU A 184 -32.09 4.40 -43.23
CA LEU A 184 -31.83 3.71 -44.50
C LEU A 184 -33.12 3.10 -45.08
N ASP A 185 -33.93 2.45 -44.24
CA ASP A 185 -35.22 1.88 -44.64
C ASP A 185 -36.20 2.98 -45.12
N ALA A 186 -36.26 4.11 -44.41
CA ALA A 186 -37.09 5.25 -44.79
C ALA A 186 -36.67 5.87 -46.14
N ILE A 187 -35.36 5.93 -46.42
CA ILE A 187 -34.83 6.40 -47.70
C ILE A 187 -35.21 5.41 -48.82
N GLN A 188 -35.06 4.11 -48.60
CA GLN A 188 -35.44 3.09 -49.58
C GLN A 188 -36.95 3.11 -49.87
N GLN A 189 -37.80 3.29 -48.87
CA GLN A 189 -39.25 3.40 -49.06
C GLN A 189 -39.65 4.70 -49.77
N GLY A 190 -38.93 5.81 -49.56
CA GLY A 190 -39.15 7.07 -50.27
C GLY A 190 -38.79 7.03 -51.76
N VAL A 191 -37.81 6.20 -52.16
CA VAL A 191 -37.40 6.03 -53.57
C VAL A 191 -38.41 5.19 -54.37
N VAL A 192 -39.20 4.32 -53.72
CA VAL A 192 -40.20 3.46 -54.39
C VAL A 192 -41.51 4.20 -54.71
N LEU A 193 -41.76 5.37 -54.11
CA LEU A 193 -42.98 6.18 -54.32
C LEU A 193 -42.92 7.20 -55.47
N SER A 194 -41.96 7.08 -56.39
CA SER A 194 -42.03 7.79 -57.69
C SER A 194 -42.37 6.84 -58.84
N PRO A 195 -43.60 6.30 -58.94
CA PRO A 195 -44.08 5.75 -60.18
C PRO A 195 -44.58 6.89 -61.07
N ASN A 196 -43.93 7.06 -62.21
CA ASN A 196 -44.46 7.61 -63.45
C ASN A 196 -45.40 8.83 -63.35
N LEU A 197 -44.89 10.02 -63.67
CA LEU A 197 -45.70 10.97 -64.42
C LEU A 197 -45.20 11.04 -65.86
N LYS A 198 -46.17 10.75 -66.75
CA LYS A 198 -46.14 10.86 -68.21
C LYS A 198 -45.74 12.25 -68.69
#